data_AF-A0A3D5KDA8-F1
#
_entry.id   AF-A0A3D5KDA8-F1
#
_cell.length_a   1.000
_cell.length_b   1.000
_cell.length_c   1.000
_cell.angle_alpha   90.00
_cell.angle_beta   90.00
_cell.angle_gamma   90.00
#
_symmetry.space_group_name_H-M   'P 1'
#
loop_
_entity.id
_entity.type
_entity.pdbx_description
1 polymer ?
#
loop_
_entity_poly.entity_id
_entity_poly.type
_entity_poly.pdbx_seq_one_letter_code
_entity_poly.pdbx_strand_id
1 'polypeptide(L)'
;MTNESGQVKEVEIEDKEIGFTVEEEDGKNGIYVTGRMDDPQLVDRLYKADVKFSKVIPKESSPLTNALISWIIPMAIFFALGQFLMKRIQSKIGGNTMSFGKSNAKVYVEAQTGKTFADVAGQEEAKEALQEIVDFLHNPQKYKEIVAKVPKGALLVGPPGTGKTLLA
;
A
#
# COMPACT_ATOMS: atom_id res chain seq x y z
N MET A 1 3.03 -41.57 -46.26
CA MET A 1 2.00 -42.56 -45.87
C MET A 1 1.49 -42.12 -44.51
N THR A 2 0.33 -41.48 -44.35
CA THR A 2 -0.91 -41.39 -45.17
C THR A 2 -1.58 -40.04 -44.82
N ASN A 3 -2.41 -39.35 -45.63
CA ASN A 3 -3.28 -39.76 -46.73
C ASN A 3 -3.11 -38.91 -48.02
N GLU A 4 -3.85 -39.23 -49.08
CA GLU A 4 -3.86 -38.53 -50.39
C GLU A 4 -5.17 -37.78 -50.72
N SER A 5 -6.06 -37.56 -49.74
CA SER A 5 -7.39 -36.93 -49.98
C SER A 5 -7.84 -35.93 -48.89
N GLY A 6 -6.98 -35.02 -48.45
CA GLY A 6 -7.36 -33.87 -47.63
C GLY A 6 -7.55 -32.63 -48.50
N GLN A 7 -8.78 -32.12 -48.65
CA GLN A 7 -9.02 -30.87 -49.39
C GLN A 7 -8.59 -29.67 -48.54
N VAL A 8 -7.41 -29.13 -48.84
CA VAL A 8 -6.93 -27.87 -48.25
C VAL A 8 -7.67 -26.72 -48.94
N LYS A 9 -8.42 -25.93 -48.17
CA LYS A 9 -9.32 -24.90 -48.71
C LYS A 9 -8.66 -23.52 -48.80
N GLU A 10 -7.80 -23.23 -47.82
CA GLU A 10 -7.13 -21.94 -47.66
C GLU A 10 -5.75 -22.16 -47.02
N VAL A 11 -4.73 -21.54 -47.60
CA VAL A 11 -3.34 -21.56 -47.09
C VAL A 11 -2.92 -20.13 -46.79
N GLU A 12 -2.50 -19.94 -45.54
CA GLU A 12 -2.02 -18.69 -44.97
C GLU A 12 -0.50 -18.75 -44.80
N ILE A 13 0.20 -17.79 -45.40
CA ILE A 13 1.67 -17.74 -45.37
C ILE A 13 2.11 -16.50 -44.59
N GLU A 14 2.56 -16.71 -43.36
CA GLU A 14 3.26 -15.71 -42.56
C GLU A 14 4.78 -15.84 -42.72
N ASP A 15 5.54 -14.85 -42.24
CA ASP A 15 6.99 -14.79 -42.49
C ASP A 15 7.77 -15.96 -41.85
N LYS A 16 7.21 -16.61 -40.82
CA LYS A 16 7.83 -17.73 -40.08
C LYS A 16 7.03 -19.04 -40.07
N GLU A 17 5.72 -18.98 -40.26
CA GLU A 17 4.81 -20.13 -40.12
C GLU A 17 3.82 -20.18 -41.31
N ILE A 18 3.33 -21.38 -41.62
CA ILE A 18 2.31 -21.63 -42.63
C ILE A 18 1.09 -22.19 -41.90
N GLY A 19 0.00 -21.44 -41.93
CA GLY A 19 -1.32 -21.91 -41.51
C GLY A 19 -2.02 -22.59 -42.69
N PHE A 20 -2.67 -23.72 -42.46
CA PHE A 20 -3.60 -24.28 -43.44
C PHE A 20 -4.89 -24.73 -42.76
N THR A 21 -6.01 -24.38 -43.36
CA THR A 21 -7.33 -24.78 -42.89
C THR A 21 -7.83 -25.95 -43.74
N VAL A 22 -8.05 -27.09 -43.09
CA VAL A 22 -8.62 -28.30 -43.70
C VAL A 22 -10.07 -28.44 -43.27
N GLU A 23 -10.96 -28.65 -44.22
CA GLU A 23 -12.31 -29.15 -43.95
C GLU A 23 -12.27 -30.68 -44.06
N GLU A 24 -12.26 -31.37 -42.91
CA GLU A 24 -12.56 -32.81 -42.84
C GLU A 24 -14.08 -33.04 -42.89
N GLU A 25 -14.52 -34.19 -43.41
CA GLU A 25 -15.92 -34.52 -43.70
C GLU A 25 -16.88 -34.53 -42.48
N ASP A 26 -16.40 -34.28 -41.25
CA ASP A 26 -17.19 -34.18 -40.01
C ASP A 26 -17.46 -32.72 -39.55
N GLY A 27 -17.29 -31.73 -40.44
CA GLY A 27 -17.75 -30.35 -40.21
C GLY A 27 -17.02 -29.57 -39.11
N LYS A 28 -15.80 -29.99 -38.75
CA LYS A 28 -14.92 -29.29 -37.82
C LYS A 28 -13.72 -28.72 -38.57
N ASN A 29 -13.66 -27.40 -38.70
CA ASN A 29 -12.55 -26.73 -39.37
C ASN A 29 -11.31 -26.77 -38.46
N GLY A 30 -10.34 -27.62 -38.81
CA GLY A 30 -9.06 -27.69 -38.12
C GLY A 30 -8.09 -26.66 -38.69
N ILE A 31 -7.68 -25.70 -37.86
CA ILE A 31 -6.58 -24.77 -38.18
C ILE A 31 -5.28 -25.44 -37.73
N TYR A 32 -4.43 -25.80 -38.67
CA TYR A 32 -3.13 -26.40 -38.41
C TYR A 32 -2.03 -25.41 -38.80
N VAL A 33 -1.13 -25.11 -37.86
CA VAL A 33 0.00 -24.20 -38.06
C VAL A 33 1.29 -25.01 -38.04
N THR A 34 2.13 -24.86 -39.06
CA THR A 34 3.43 -25.52 -39.16
C THR A 34 4.54 -24.50 -39.41
N GLY A 35 5.77 -24.80 -38.98
CA GLY A 35 6.92 -23.97 -39.33
C GLY A 35 7.18 -24.01 -40.84
N ARG A 36 7.63 -22.89 -41.42
CA ARG A 36 7.93 -22.82 -42.86
C ARG A 36 8.91 -23.91 -43.30
N MET A 37 8.47 -24.75 -44.24
CA MET A 37 9.30 -25.71 -44.95
C MET A 37 9.65 -25.14 -46.32
N ASP A 38 10.94 -24.95 -46.60
CA ASP A 38 11.43 -24.54 -47.92
C ASP A 38 11.36 -25.72 -48.90
N ASP A 39 10.15 -26.05 -49.37
CA ASP A 39 9.91 -26.91 -50.53
C ASP A 39 9.56 -26.02 -51.75
N PRO A 40 10.48 -25.86 -52.72
CA PRO A 40 10.26 -25.03 -53.91
C PRO A 40 9.07 -25.47 -54.78
N GLN A 41 8.61 -26.71 -54.67
CA GLN A 41 7.49 -27.25 -55.46
C GLN A 41 6.15 -27.20 -54.73
N LEU A 42 6.11 -26.75 -53.47
CA LEU A 42 4.87 -26.67 -52.69
C LEU A 42 3.84 -25.72 -53.33
N VAL A 43 4.30 -24.57 -53.83
CA VAL A 43 3.46 -23.57 -54.50
C VAL A 43 2.80 -24.15 -55.75
N ASP A 44 3.56 -24.84 -56.61
CA ASP A 44 3.05 -25.46 -57.84
C ASP A 44 2.01 -26.55 -57.57
N ARG A 45 2.18 -27.33 -56.49
CA ARG A 45 1.20 -28.35 -56.08
C ARG A 45 -0.10 -27.71 -55.57
N LEU A 46 0.00 -26.66 -54.75
CA LEU A 46 -1.16 -25.92 -54.23
C LEU A 46 -1.92 -25.17 -55.35
N TYR A 47 -1.21 -24.61 -56.33
CA TYR A 47 -1.81 -23.94 -57.49
C TYR A 47 -2.58 -24.92 -58.38
N LYS A 48 -2.07 -26.14 -58.56
CA LYS A 48 -2.77 -27.23 -59.29
C LYS A 48 -4.01 -27.76 -58.55
N ALA A 49 -4.13 -27.52 -57.25
CA ALA A 49 -5.25 -27.94 -56.42
C ALA A 49 -6.32 -26.84 -56.22
N ASP A 50 -6.23 -25.73 -56.96
CA ASP A 50 -7.15 -24.56 -56.91
C ASP A 50 -7.35 -23.97 -55.50
N VAL A 51 -6.30 -24.05 -54.67
CA VAL A 51 -6.34 -23.59 -53.28
C VAL A 51 -6.22 -22.06 -53.23
N LYS A 52 -7.08 -21.42 -52.45
CA LYS A 52 -7.02 -19.95 -52.27
C LYS A 52 -5.87 -19.59 -51.34
N PHE A 53 -4.92 -18.83 -51.87
CA PHE A 53 -3.84 -18.23 -51.08
C PHE A 53 -4.37 -16.97 -50.39
N SER A 54 -4.38 -16.99 -49.06
CA SER A 54 -4.87 -15.89 -48.24
C SER A 54 -3.71 -15.35 -47.43
N LYS A 55 -3.21 -14.16 -47.77
CA LYS A 55 -2.21 -13.51 -46.92
C LYS A 55 -2.96 -12.76 -45.84
N VAL A 56 -2.95 -13.29 -44.62
CA VAL A 56 -3.27 -12.50 -43.43
C VAL A 56 -2.21 -11.41 -43.35
N ILE A 57 -2.52 -10.23 -43.88
CA ILE A 57 -1.77 -9.03 -43.55
C ILE A 57 -2.09 -8.82 -42.08
N PRO A 58 -1.14 -9.02 -41.13
CA PRO A 58 -1.40 -8.69 -39.75
C PRO A 58 -1.78 -7.22 -39.75
N LYS A 59 -3.00 -6.91 -39.31
CA LYS A 59 -3.46 -5.52 -39.24
C LYS A 59 -2.58 -4.84 -38.21
N GLU A 60 -1.52 -4.19 -38.69
CA GLU A 60 -0.61 -3.40 -37.87
C GLU A 60 -1.46 -2.35 -37.16
N SER A 61 -1.77 -2.63 -35.89
CA SER A 61 -2.46 -1.71 -35.01
C SER A 61 -1.64 -0.43 -35.04
N SER A 62 -2.22 0.67 -35.57
CA SER A 62 -1.46 1.84 -35.98
C SER A 62 -0.47 2.22 -34.87
N PRO A 63 0.83 2.41 -35.14
CA PRO A 63 1.85 2.50 -34.09
C PRO A 63 1.51 3.50 -32.97
N LEU A 64 0.80 4.58 -33.31
CA LEU A 64 0.21 5.53 -32.38
C LEU A 64 -0.78 4.89 -31.38
N THR A 65 -1.75 4.09 -31.84
CA THR A 65 -2.74 3.42 -30.98
C THR A 65 -2.10 2.43 -30.01
N ASN A 66 -1.11 1.65 -30.46
CA ASN A 66 -0.38 0.73 -29.58
C ASN A 66 0.46 1.52 -28.56
N ALA A 67 1.17 2.58 -28.97
CA ALA A 67 1.91 3.45 -28.05
C ALA A 67 1.00 4.12 -27.01
N LEU A 68 -0.18 4.63 -27.41
CA LEU A 68 -1.16 5.20 -26.47
C LEU A 68 -1.66 4.13 -25.49
N ILE A 69 -2.08 2.95 -25.94
CA ILE A 69 -2.58 1.89 -25.05
C ILE A 69 -1.48 1.43 -24.07
N SER A 70 -0.26 1.23 -24.56
CA SER A 70 0.91 0.81 -23.79
C SER A 70 1.32 1.81 -22.70
N TRP A 71 1.08 3.11 -22.89
CA TRP A 71 1.33 4.14 -21.86
C TRP A 71 0.11 4.44 -20.97
N ILE A 72 -1.10 4.39 -21.51
CA ILE A 72 -2.34 4.67 -20.77
C ILE A 72 -2.64 3.56 -19.76
N ILE A 73 -2.44 2.28 -20.10
CA ILE A 73 -2.71 1.17 -19.17
C ILE A 73 -1.88 1.28 -17.88
N PRO A 74 -0.53 1.42 -17.93
CA PRO A 74 0.27 1.63 -16.72
C PRO A 74 -0.15 2.88 -15.94
N MET A 75 -0.37 4.03 -16.62
CA MET A 75 -0.82 5.25 -15.95
C MET A 75 -2.18 5.09 -15.26
N ALA A 76 -3.14 4.40 -15.90
CA ALA A 76 -4.44 4.11 -15.32
C ALA A 76 -4.34 3.19 -14.10
N ILE A 77 -3.47 2.18 -14.13
CA ILE A 77 -3.21 1.29 -13.00
C ILE A 77 -2.58 2.07 -11.84
N PHE A 78 -1.56 2.89 -12.08
CA PHE A 78 -0.95 3.75 -11.06
C PHE A 78 -1.95 4.76 -10.49
N PHE A 79 -2.80 5.37 -11.33
CA PHE A 79 -3.82 6.31 -10.89
C PHE A 79 -4.92 5.64 -10.05
N ALA A 80 -5.36 4.43 -10.43
CA ALA A 80 -6.35 3.65 -9.69
C ALA A 80 -5.81 3.18 -8.33
N LEU A 81 -4.58 2.64 -8.29
CA LEU A 81 -3.88 2.29 -7.04
C LEU A 81 -3.64 3.52 -6.16
N GLY A 82 -3.21 4.64 -6.74
CA GLY A 82 -3.01 5.91 -6.06
C GLY A 82 -4.30 6.46 -5.45
N GLN A 83 -5.40 6.49 -6.23
CA GLN A 83 -6.74 6.86 -5.77
C GLN A 83 -7.21 5.96 -4.61
N PHE A 84 -7.04 4.64 -4.73
CA PHE A 84 -7.46 3.69 -3.70
C PHE A 84 -6.64 3.81 -2.41
N LEU A 85 -5.33 3.97 -2.53
CA LEU A 85 -4.43 4.18 -1.40
C LEU A 85 -4.66 5.53 -0.73
N MET A 86 -4.82 6.62 -1.50
CA MET A 86 -5.17 7.93 -0.96
C MET A 86 -6.53 7.91 -0.26
N LYS A 87 -7.56 7.23 -0.79
CA LYS A 87 -8.85 7.07 -0.08
C LYS A 87 -8.71 6.33 1.25
N ARG A 88 -7.80 5.35 1.36
CA ARG A 88 -7.47 4.64 2.61
C ARG A 88 -6.61 5.44 3.59
N ILE A 89 -5.72 6.29 3.09
CA ILE A 89 -4.86 7.14 3.93
C ILE A 89 -5.64 8.38 4.40
N GLN A 90 -6.41 9.02 3.52
CA GLN A 90 -7.25 10.18 3.84
C GLN A 90 -8.36 9.83 4.84
N SER A 91 -8.88 8.60 4.87
CA SER A 91 -9.81 8.18 5.94
C SER A 91 -9.14 7.95 7.29
N LYS A 92 -7.82 7.75 7.35
CA LYS A 92 -7.02 7.70 8.60
C LYS A 92 -6.41 9.03 9.01
N ILE A 93 -6.07 9.91 8.05
CA ILE A 93 -5.32 11.16 8.27
C ILE A 93 -6.24 12.40 8.20
N GLY A 94 -7.31 12.35 7.41
CA GLY A 94 -8.22 13.47 7.15
C GLY A 94 -9.10 13.90 8.33
N GLY A 95 -8.92 13.29 9.51
CA GLY A 95 -9.56 13.75 10.75
C GLY A 95 -8.77 14.82 11.51
N ASN A 96 -7.43 14.89 11.40
CA ASN A 96 -6.66 15.74 12.33
C ASN A 96 -5.21 16.10 11.95
N THR A 97 -4.92 16.45 10.68
CA THR A 97 -3.58 16.97 10.30
C THR A 97 -3.17 18.22 11.09
N MET A 98 -4.13 18.98 11.61
CA MET A 98 -3.94 20.14 12.51
C MET A 98 -3.41 19.79 13.91
N SER A 99 -3.23 18.50 14.25
CA SER A 99 -2.74 18.06 15.58
C SER A 99 -1.32 17.52 15.59
N PHE A 100 -0.59 17.51 14.46
CA PHE A 100 0.79 17.02 14.41
C PHE A 100 1.78 17.84 15.26
N GLY A 101 1.39 19.02 15.73
CA GLY A 101 2.17 19.87 16.64
C GLY A 101 1.58 20.07 18.05
N LYS A 102 0.48 19.40 18.42
CA LYS A 102 -0.12 19.54 19.76
C LYS A 102 0.42 18.46 20.70
N SER A 103 1.01 18.90 21.81
CA SER A 103 1.51 18.02 22.87
C SER A 103 0.40 17.07 23.36
N ASN A 104 0.71 15.79 23.49
CA ASN A 104 -0.17 14.77 24.10
C ASN A 104 -0.18 14.88 25.64
N ALA A 105 -0.14 16.10 26.17
CA ALA A 105 -0.30 16.37 27.60
C ALA A 105 -1.75 16.05 27.98
N LYS A 106 -1.96 14.87 28.58
CA LYS A 106 -3.21 14.55 29.25
C LYS A 106 -3.37 15.49 30.43
N VAL A 107 -4.25 16.47 30.29
CA VAL A 107 -4.72 17.27 31.43
C VAL A 107 -5.58 16.35 32.27
N TYR A 108 -4.95 15.71 33.25
CA TYR A 108 -5.67 15.07 34.34
C TYR A 108 -6.33 16.19 35.14
N VAL A 109 -7.65 16.36 34.96
CA VAL A 109 -8.46 17.05 35.95
C VAL A 109 -8.26 16.28 37.25
N GLU A 110 -7.87 16.97 38.32
CA GLU A 110 -7.53 16.37 39.62
C GLU A 110 -8.71 15.54 40.13
N ALA A 111 -8.67 14.24 39.87
CA ALA A 111 -9.51 13.29 40.56
C ALA A 111 -9.04 13.33 42.01
N GLN A 112 -9.90 13.82 42.91
CA GLN A 112 -9.59 13.86 44.34
C GLN A 112 -9.30 12.43 44.80
N THR A 113 -8.01 12.11 44.96
CA THR A 113 -7.54 10.75 45.27
C THR A 113 -7.92 10.32 46.69
N GLY A 114 -8.39 11.26 47.51
CA GLY A 114 -8.75 11.04 48.91
C GLY A 114 -7.56 10.67 49.78
N LYS A 115 -6.32 10.89 49.30
CA LYS A 115 -5.08 10.57 50.00
C LYS A 115 -4.43 11.82 50.59
N THR A 116 -3.86 11.65 51.76
CA THR A 116 -3.25 12.70 52.58
C THR A 116 -1.87 12.26 53.05
N PHE A 117 -1.04 13.19 53.55
CA PHE A 117 0.25 12.84 54.16
C PHE A 117 0.14 11.87 55.35
N ALA A 118 -1.04 11.78 56.00
CA ALA A 118 -1.30 10.82 57.07
C ALA A 118 -1.46 9.37 56.57
N ASP A 119 -1.77 9.16 55.28
CA ASP A 119 -1.83 7.83 54.65
C ASP A 119 -0.43 7.25 54.35
N VAL A 120 0.64 8.05 54.51
CA VAL A 120 2.02 7.64 54.22
C VAL A 120 2.73 7.25 55.52
N ALA A 121 3.19 6.00 55.60
CA ALA A 121 3.94 5.50 56.74
C ALA A 121 5.44 5.82 56.63
N GLY A 122 6.01 6.45 57.67
CA GLY A 122 7.41 6.86 57.73
C GLY A 122 7.77 7.98 56.74
N GLN A 123 9.07 8.10 56.43
CA GLN A 123 9.64 9.16 55.57
C GLN A 123 9.32 10.58 56.08
N GLU A 124 9.49 10.81 57.39
CA GLU A 124 9.12 12.07 58.04
C GLU A 124 9.91 13.26 57.45
N GLU A 125 11.18 13.07 57.11
CA GLU A 125 12.03 14.07 56.45
C GLU A 125 11.49 14.46 55.07
N ALA A 126 10.94 13.50 54.32
CA ALA A 126 10.36 13.76 53.00
C ALA A 126 8.97 14.42 53.10
N LYS A 127 8.18 14.05 54.12
CA LYS A 127 6.89 14.69 54.42
C LYS A 127 7.09 16.15 54.79
N GLU A 128 8.02 16.45 55.70
CA GLU A 128 8.29 17.82 56.17
C GLU A 128 8.72 18.72 55.00
N ALA A 129 9.67 18.26 54.17
CA ALA A 129 10.11 18.98 52.98
C ALA A 129 9.00 19.17 51.94
N LEU A 130 8.13 18.17 51.71
CA LEU A 130 6.97 18.31 50.82
C LEU A 130 5.91 19.25 51.41
N GLN A 131 5.71 19.23 52.72
CA GLN A 131 4.74 20.08 53.41
C GLN A 131 5.16 21.56 53.39
N GLU A 132 6.47 21.87 53.43
CA GLU A 132 6.98 23.22 53.15
C GLU A 132 6.67 23.66 51.71
N ILE A 133 6.87 22.78 50.72
CA ILE A 133 6.52 23.07 49.32
C ILE A 133 5.00 23.28 49.16
N VAL A 134 4.17 22.53 49.90
CA VAL A 134 2.71 22.69 49.88
C VAL A 134 2.26 23.99 50.58
N ASP A 135 2.85 24.39 51.72
CA ASP A 135 2.56 25.71 52.33
C ASP A 135 3.02 26.84 51.41
N PHE A 136 4.17 26.70 50.75
CA PHE A 136 4.62 27.63 49.72
C PHE A 136 3.59 27.78 48.58
N LEU A 137 3.03 26.67 48.07
CA LEU A 137 2.05 26.69 46.98
C LEU A 137 0.71 27.32 47.40
N HIS A 138 0.28 27.14 48.65
CA HIS A 138 -0.93 27.77 49.19
C HIS A 138 -0.72 29.25 49.54
N ASN A 139 0.44 29.61 50.09
CA ASN A 139 0.74 30.93 50.64
C ASN A 139 1.95 31.63 49.97
N PRO A 140 2.02 31.74 48.63
CA PRO A 140 3.22 32.19 47.93
C PRO A 140 3.58 33.67 48.17
N GLN A 141 2.70 34.47 48.78
CA GLN A 141 2.97 35.87 49.13
C GLN A 141 3.94 35.97 50.33
N LYS A 142 3.65 35.26 51.42
CA LYS A 142 4.48 35.12 52.64
C LYS A 142 5.95 34.82 52.32
N TYR A 143 6.19 33.96 51.34
CA TYR A 143 7.54 33.56 50.92
C TYR A 143 8.20 34.54 49.93
N LYS A 144 7.42 35.30 49.14
CA LYS A 144 7.96 36.36 48.26
C LYS A 144 8.46 37.56 49.05
N GLU A 145 7.81 37.90 50.16
CA GLU A 145 8.19 39.02 51.04
C GLU A 145 9.61 38.85 51.63
N ILE A 146 9.98 37.62 51.98
CA ILE A 146 11.32 37.26 52.47
C ILE A 146 12.34 36.95 51.35
N VAL A 147 11.99 37.22 50.08
CA VAL A 147 12.82 36.93 48.89
C VAL A 147 13.21 35.45 48.78
N ALA A 148 12.37 34.53 49.25
CA ALA A 148 12.64 33.10 49.15
C ALA A 148 12.53 32.62 47.68
N LYS A 149 13.46 31.75 47.28
CA LYS A 149 13.52 31.20 45.92
C LYS A 149 12.48 30.10 45.74
N VAL A 150 11.51 30.36 44.86
CA VAL A 150 10.44 29.41 44.52
C VAL A 150 11.00 28.09 43.96
N PRO A 151 10.68 26.92 44.56
CA PRO A 151 10.98 25.62 43.96
C PRO A 151 10.12 25.42 42.70
N LYS A 152 10.74 24.99 41.59
CA LYS A 152 10.04 24.77 40.31
C LYS A 152 9.46 23.36 40.14
N GLY A 153 9.69 22.48 41.12
CA GLY A 153 9.29 21.08 41.11
C GLY A 153 10.22 20.25 42.01
N ALA A 154 9.75 19.07 42.43
CA ALA A 154 10.51 18.10 43.20
C ALA A 154 10.62 16.79 42.40
N LEU A 155 11.72 16.04 42.59
CA LEU A 155 11.92 14.73 41.99
C LEU A 155 12.05 13.67 43.10
N LEU A 156 11.04 12.82 43.22
CA LEU A 156 11.04 11.73 44.21
C LEU A 156 11.82 10.53 43.67
N VAL A 157 12.95 10.19 44.31
CA VAL A 157 13.85 9.10 43.89
C VAL A 157 13.89 8.00 44.96
N GLY A 158 13.91 6.74 44.55
CA GLY A 158 14.08 5.59 45.45
C GLY A 158 13.62 4.26 44.84
N PRO A 159 13.88 3.11 45.50
CA PRO A 159 13.47 1.78 45.03
C PRO A 159 11.97 1.65 44.70
N PRO A 160 11.55 0.70 43.84
CA PRO A 160 10.12 0.45 43.60
C PRO A 160 9.39 0.11 44.92
N GLY A 161 8.13 0.55 45.05
CA GLY A 161 7.30 0.29 46.23
C GLY A 161 7.40 1.29 47.40
N THR A 162 8.35 2.24 47.39
CA THR A 162 8.58 3.19 48.51
C THR A 162 7.58 4.36 48.61
N GLY A 163 6.31 4.17 48.26
CA GLY A 163 5.26 5.19 48.48
C GLY A 163 5.35 6.49 47.68
N LYS A 164 6.32 6.67 46.76
CA LYS A 164 6.54 7.92 45.99
C LYS A 164 5.28 8.48 45.31
N THR A 165 4.40 7.61 44.80
CA THR A 165 3.14 8.01 44.12
C THR A 165 2.01 8.35 45.10
N LEU A 166 2.17 8.06 46.39
CA LEU A 166 1.25 8.50 47.46
C LEU A 166 1.67 9.85 48.07
N LEU A 167 2.89 10.30 47.78
CA LEU A 167 3.46 11.60 48.17
C LEU A 167 3.38 12.64 47.04
N ALA A 168 2.78 12.29 45.90
CA ALA A 168 2.75 13.07 44.66
C ALA A 168 1.31 13.37 44.21
#